data_AF-B4W2D8-F1
#
_entry.id   AF-B4W2D8-F1
#
_cell.length_a   1.000
_cell.length_b   1.000
_cell.length_c   1.000
_cell.angle_alpha   90.00
_cell.angle_beta   90.00
_cell.angle_gamma   90.00
#
_symmetry.space_group_name_H-M   'P 1'
#
loop_
_entity.id
_entity.type
_entity.pdbx_description
1 polymer ?
#
loop_
_entity_poly.entity_id
_entity_poly.type
_entity_poly.pdbx_seq_one_letter_code
_entity_poly.pdbx_strand_id
1 'polypeptide(L)'
;MVFNSDFLNSPPEDDATNQLLSYLQHQSPDVLSQVAKSASPEIQQIISQNVQGLVGMLPSESFNVQVTTDRENLAGLLASAMMTGYFLRRMEQRMELEDNMTDTMNWHGQSHYNDHSNGSSL
;
A
#
# COMPACT_ATOMS: atom_id res chain seq x y z
N MET A 1 27.71 -1.05 6.66
CA MET A 1 27.53 -2.51 6.46
C MET A 1 26.09 -2.72 6.06
N VAL A 2 25.86 -3.32 4.89
CA VAL A 2 24.51 -3.60 4.36
C VAL A 2 24.08 -4.94 4.94
N PHE A 3 22.97 -4.98 5.66
CA PHE A 3 22.34 -6.24 6.06
C PHE A 3 21.74 -6.88 4.81
N ASN A 4 22.26 -8.05 4.45
CA ASN A 4 21.83 -8.79 3.27
C ASN A 4 20.63 -9.66 3.67
N SER A 5 19.43 -9.33 3.16
CA SER A 5 18.16 -10.03 3.43
C SER A 5 18.10 -11.46 2.87
N ASP A 6 19.10 -11.86 2.09
CA ASP A 6 19.19 -13.18 1.48
C ASP A 6 19.37 -14.31 2.50
N PHE A 7 19.77 -14.00 3.74
CA PHE A 7 19.83 -14.99 4.83
C PHE A 7 18.47 -15.59 5.20
N LEU A 8 17.37 -14.85 4.96
CA LEU A 8 16.01 -15.31 5.25
C LEU A 8 15.38 -16.06 4.07
N ASN A 9 16.04 -16.06 2.90
CA ASN A 9 15.48 -16.58 1.65
C ASN A 9 16.24 -17.81 1.11
N SER A 10 17.12 -18.39 1.92
CA SER A 10 17.72 -19.69 1.66
C SER A 10 16.63 -20.77 1.68
N PRO A 11 16.60 -21.73 0.73
CA PRO A 11 15.73 -22.89 0.83
C PRO A 11 16.00 -23.66 2.13
N PRO A 12 15.02 -24.44 2.64
CA PRO A 12 15.13 -25.10 3.93
C PRO A 12 16.16 -26.24 3.83
N GLU A 13 17.43 -25.89 4.00
CA GLU A 13 18.51 -26.83 4.24
C GLU A 13 18.34 -27.36 5.67
N ASP A 14 17.52 -28.40 5.77
CA ASP A 14 17.29 -29.28 6.91
C ASP A 14 16.80 -28.63 8.22
N ASP A 15 15.99 -29.42 8.91
CA ASP A 15 15.32 -29.20 10.19
C ASP A 15 16.29 -29.06 11.39
N ALA A 16 17.36 -28.30 11.22
CA ALA A 16 18.19 -27.82 12.31
C ALA A 16 17.40 -26.73 13.04
N THR A 17 16.39 -27.15 13.80
CA THR A 17 15.77 -26.33 14.84
C THR A 17 16.88 -25.53 15.51
N ASN A 18 16.82 -24.21 15.38
CA ASN A 18 17.87 -23.32 15.86
C ASN A 18 18.10 -23.63 17.34
N GLN A 19 19.19 -24.35 17.66
CA GLN A 19 19.41 -24.92 19.00
C GLN A 19 19.50 -23.82 20.06
N LEU A 20 20.00 -22.65 19.67
CA LEU A 20 20.02 -21.46 20.49
C LEU A 20 18.59 -20.95 20.76
N LEU A 21 17.73 -20.89 19.74
CA LEU A 21 16.33 -20.50 19.90
C LEU A 21 15.59 -21.48 20.82
N SER A 22 15.77 -22.78 20.64
CA SER A 22 15.22 -23.82 21.51
C SER A 22 15.73 -23.66 22.94
N TYR A 23 17.04 -23.44 23.13
CA TYR A 23 17.63 -23.22 24.45
C TYR A 23 17.04 -21.98 25.14
N LEU A 24 16.89 -20.86 24.41
CA LEU A 24 16.33 -19.61 24.91
C LEU A 24 14.86 -19.74 25.30
N GLN A 25 14.05 -20.47 24.53
CA GLN A 25 12.64 -20.72 24.82
C GLN A 25 12.41 -21.52 26.12
N HIS A 26 13.38 -22.36 26.52
CA HIS A 26 13.32 -23.13 27.76
C HIS A 26 13.95 -22.42 28.97
N GLN A 27 14.49 -21.21 28.80
CA GLN A 27 15.03 -20.43 29.92
C GLN A 27 13.91 -19.79 30.75
N SER A 28 14.16 -19.60 32.05
CA SER A 28 13.23 -18.85 32.89
C SER A 28 13.22 -17.36 32.52
N PRO A 29 12.10 -16.65 32.77
CA PRO A 29 12.00 -15.21 32.56
C PRO A 29 13.09 -14.40 33.29
N ASP A 30 13.53 -14.87 34.46
CA ASP A 30 14.61 -14.26 35.24
C ASP A 30 15.96 -14.32 34.53
N VAL A 31 16.29 -15.47 33.92
CA VAL A 31 17.54 -15.66 33.17
C VAL A 31 17.53 -14.79 31.91
N LEU A 32 16.42 -14.78 31.17
CA LEU A 32 16.27 -13.92 30.00
C LEU A 32 16.39 -12.43 30.36
N SER A 33 15.79 -12.02 31.48
CA SER A 33 15.89 -10.65 31.99
C SER A 33 17.31 -10.27 32.38
N GLN A 34 18.07 -11.20 32.99
CA GLN A 34 19.46 -10.97 33.35
C GLN A 34 20.35 -10.86 32.11
N VAL A 35 20.11 -11.68 31.09
CA VAL A 35 20.81 -11.59 29.79
C VAL A 35 20.49 -10.25 29.11
N ALA A 36 19.23 -9.83 29.07
CA ALA A 36 18.84 -8.54 28.51
C ALA A 36 19.50 -7.36 29.26
N LYS A 37 19.60 -7.42 30.59
CA LYS A 37 20.29 -6.42 31.42
C LYS A 37 21.80 -6.41 31.22
N SER A 38 22.39 -7.54 30.84
CA SER A 38 23.83 -7.66 30.55
C SER A 38 24.23 -7.09 29.19
N ALA A 39 23.26 -6.84 28.30
CA ALA A 39 23.51 -6.20 27.01
C ALA A 39 23.88 -4.73 27.21
N SER A 40 24.91 -4.27 26.50
CA SER A 40 25.32 -2.86 26.55
C SER A 40 24.21 -1.94 26.01
N PRO A 41 24.19 -0.65 26.39
CA PRO A 41 23.23 0.32 25.88
C PRO A 41 23.20 0.38 24.34
N GLU A 42 24.36 0.27 23.69
CA GLU A 42 24.49 0.27 22.23
C GLU A 42 23.81 -0.97 21.62
N ILE A 43 23.98 -2.15 22.24
CA ILE A 43 23.34 -3.39 21.80
C ILE A 43 21.82 -3.30 21.98
N GLN A 44 21.34 -2.74 23.10
CA GLN A 44 19.91 -2.53 23.34
C GLN A 44 19.30 -1.59 22.28
N GLN A 45 20.01 -0.53 21.91
CA GLN A 45 19.57 0.39 20.86
C GLN A 45 19.50 -0.31 19.49
N ILE A 46 20.49 -1.13 19.13
CA ILE A 46 20.48 -1.90 17.88
C ILE A 46 19.32 -2.89 17.85
N ILE A 47 19.08 -3.61 18.95
CA ILE A 47 17.95 -4.55 19.06
C ILE A 47 16.62 -3.80 18.94
N SER A 48 16.46 -2.67 19.63
CA SER A 48 15.25 -1.84 19.53
C SER A 48 15.02 -1.35 18.10
N GLN A 49 16.07 -0.89 17.42
CA GLN A 49 16.00 -0.45 16.02
C GLN A 49 15.60 -1.61 15.09
N ASN A 50 16.15 -2.81 15.30
CA ASN A 50 15.81 -4.00 14.54
C ASN A 50 14.36 -4.45 14.79
N VAL A 51 13.90 -4.45 16.04
CA VAL A 51 12.51 -4.77 16.38
C VAL A 51 11.56 -3.74 15.77
N GLN A 52 11.85 -2.44 15.86
CA GLN A 52 11.06 -1.39 15.21
C GLN A 52 11.04 -1.54 13.69
N GLY A 53 12.16 -1.92 13.07
CA GLY A 53 12.22 -2.22 11.64
C GLY A 53 11.39 -3.44 11.25
N LEU A 54 11.41 -4.51 12.05
CA LEU A 54 10.55 -5.68 11.85
C LEU A 54 9.07 -5.35 12.05
N VAL A 55 8.73 -4.54 13.06
CA VAL A 55 7.36 -4.07 13.35
C VAL A 55 6.85 -3.13 12.25
N GLY A 56 7.72 -2.29 11.69
CA GLY A 56 7.39 -1.37 10.58
C GLY A 56 7.17 -2.07 9.23
N MET A 57 7.51 -3.35 9.11
CA MET A 57 7.26 -4.18 7.93
C MET A 57 6.14 -5.21 8.15
N LEU A 58 5.40 -5.13 9.26
CA LEU A 58 4.36 -6.11 9.55
C LEU A 58 3.22 -6.00 8.52
N PRO A 59 2.82 -7.12 7.89
CA PRO A 59 1.66 -7.12 7.00
C PRO A 59 0.41 -6.75 7.78
N SER A 60 -0.34 -5.76 7.28
CA SER A 60 -1.54 -5.21 7.91
C SER A 60 -2.67 -6.23 8.10
N GLU A 61 -2.62 -7.36 7.39
CA GLU A 61 -3.57 -8.46 7.47
C GLU A 61 -3.48 -9.23 8.80
N SER A 62 -2.29 -9.29 9.41
CA SER A 62 -2.02 -10.12 10.60
C SER A 62 -1.87 -9.30 11.89
N PHE A 63 -1.89 -7.97 11.80
CA PHE A 63 -1.60 -7.07 12.92
C PHE A 63 -2.54 -5.86 12.90
N ASN A 64 -3.00 -5.47 14.08
CA ASN A 64 -3.81 -4.26 14.25
C ASN A 64 -2.90 -3.02 14.14
N VAL A 65 -3.08 -2.22 13.08
CA VAL A 65 -2.32 -0.97 12.86
C VAL A 65 -3.05 0.18 13.54
N GLN A 66 -2.44 0.77 14.57
CA GLN A 66 -2.97 1.96 15.24
C GLN A 66 -2.20 3.21 14.80
N VAL A 67 -2.91 4.17 14.22
CA VAL A 67 -2.33 5.47 13.82
C VAL A 67 -2.77 6.53 14.84
N THR A 68 -1.81 7.14 15.52
CA THR A 68 -2.04 8.28 16.43
C THR A 68 -1.58 9.56 15.75
N THR A 69 -2.42 10.59 15.77
CA THR A 69 -2.10 11.87 15.14
C THR A 69 -2.78 13.03 15.87
N ASP A 70 -2.22 14.22 15.73
CA ASP A 70 -2.77 15.44 16.29
C ASP A 70 -3.85 16.05 15.39
N ARG A 71 -4.65 16.97 15.96
CA ARG A 71 -5.80 17.57 15.30
C ARG A 71 -5.44 18.23 13.97
N GLU A 72 -4.30 18.92 13.93
CA GLU A 72 -3.84 19.69 12.77
C GLU A 72 -3.47 18.77 11.60
N ASN A 73 -2.75 17.69 11.89
CA ASN A 73 -2.35 16.70 10.90
C ASN A 73 -3.56 15.91 10.36
N LEU A 74 -4.50 15.54 11.24
CA LEU A 74 -5.76 14.91 10.83
C LEU A 74 -6.60 15.83 9.95
N ALA A 75 -6.72 17.11 10.33
CA ALA A 75 -7.44 18.10 9.55
C ALA A 75 -6.81 18.30 8.16
N GLY A 76 -5.47 18.33 8.09
CA GLY A 76 -4.73 18.38 6.83
C GLY A 76 -5.00 17.16 5.94
N LEU A 77 -5.04 15.96 6.52
CA LEU A 77 -5.33 14.72 5.79
C LEU A 77 -6.79 14.67 5.28
N LEU A 78 -7.75 15.14 6.08
CA LEU A 78 -9.14 15.27 5.64
C LEU A 78 -9.27 16.30 4.52
N ALA A 79 -8.58 17.45 4.63
CA ALA A 79 -8.59 18.46 3.59
C ALA A 79 -8.00 17.94 2.27
N SER A 80 -6.88 17.22 2.32
CA SER A 80 -6.28 16.62 1.12
C SER A 80 -7.18 15.56 0.49
N ALA A 81 -7.76 14.68 1.29
CA ALA A 81 -8.72 13.68 0.81
C ALA A 81 -9.94 14.33 0.15
N MET A 82 -10.49 15.40 0.74
CA MET A 82 -11.59 16.17 0.14
C MET A 82 -11.17 16.81 -1.18
N MET A 83 -10.02 17.47 -1.23
CA MET A 83 -9.50 18.08 -2.47
C MET A 83 -9.36 17.05 -3.59
N THR A 84 -8.82 15.86 -3.28
CA THR A 84 -8.73 14.75 -4.24
C THR A 84 -10.12 14.28 -4.68
N GLY A 85 -11.07 14.11 -3.75
CA GLY A 85 -12.45 13.72 -4.08
C GLY A 85 -13.14 14.71 -5.02
N TYR A 86 -13.04 16.01 -4.75
CA TYR A 86 -13.58 17.06 -5.62
C TYR A 86 -12.91 17.08 -6.99
N PHE A 87 -11.59 16.90 -7.04
CA PHE A 87 -10.85 16.83 -8.29
C PHE A 87 -11.34 15.67 -9.16
N LEU A 88 -11.48 14.47 -8.57
CA LEU A 88 -11.97 13.29 -9.28
C LEU A 88 -13.40 13.51 -9.81
N ARG A 89 -14.30 14.07 -9.00
CA ARG A 89 -15.67 14.38 -9.44
C ARG A 89 -15.69 15.38 -10.60
N ARG A 90 -14.82 16.39 -10.57
CA ARG A 90 -14.70 17.37 -11.66
C ARG A 90 -14.18 16.72 -12.96
N MET A 91 -13.26 15.77 -12.84
CA MET A 91 -12.75 15.01 -13.98
C MET A 91 -13.81 14.10 -14.59
N GLU A 92 -14.63 13.45 -13.75
CA GLU A 92 -15.79 12.65 -14.17
C GLU A 92 -16.80 13.52 -14.96
N GLN A 93 -17.19 14.68 -14.42
CA GLN A 93 -18.09 15.60 -15.10
C GLN A 93 -17.52 16.09 -16.44
N ARG A 94 -16.21 16.34 -16.50
CA ARG A 94 -15.56 16.72 -17.74
C ARG A 94 -15.64 15.61 -18.79
N MET A 95 -15.39 14.37 -18.39
CA MET A 95 -15.49 13.20 -19.26
C MET A 95 -16.91 13.01 -19.78
N GLU A 96 -17.92 13.10 -18.90
CA GLU A 96 -19.34 13.01 -19.29
C GLU A 96 -19.73 14.10 -20.31
N LEU A 97 -19.23 15.32 -20.14
CA LEU A 97 -19.48 16.41 -21.09
C LEU A 97 -18.82 16.16 -22.46
N GLU A 98 -17.57 15.68 -22.47
CA GLU A 98 -16.82 15.36 -23.69
C GLU A 98 -17.47 14.21 -24.47
N ASP A 99 -18.00 13.20 -23.79
CA ASP A 99 -18.73 12.08 -24.38
C ASP A 99 -20.04 12.54 -25.05
N ASN A 100 -20.85 13.31 -24.32
CA ASN A 100 -22.10 13.89 -24.84
C ASN A 100 -21.88 14.83 -26.04
N MET A 101 -20.82 15.67 -26.02
CA MET A 101 -20.49 16.52 -27.17
C MET A 101 -20.09 15.71 -28.39
N THR A 102 -19.30 14.64 -28.20
CA THR A 102 -18.87 13.76 -29.28
C THR A 102 -20.06 13.07 -29.92
N ASP A 103 -21.01 12.59 -29.13
CA ASP A 103 -22.28 12.04 -29.63
C ASP A 103 -23.03 13.05 -30.50
N THR A 104 -23.22 14.29 -30.03
CA THR A 104 -23.93 15.33 -30.82
C THR A 104 -23.21 15.68 -32.13
N MET A 105 -21.88 15.64 -32.14
CA MET A 105 -21.09 15.91 -33.35
C MET A 105 -21.17 14.75 -34.36
N ASN A 106 -21.31 13.52 -33.87
CA ASN A 106 -21.48 12.33 -34.71
C ASN A 106 -22.86 12.32 -35.41
N TRP A 107 -23.91 12.83 -34.75
CA TRP A 107 -25.26 12.98 -35.35
C TRP A 107 -25.31 14.01 -36.49
N HIS A 108 -24.49 15.07 -36.44
CA HIS A 108 -24.42 16.06 -37.52
C HIS A 108 -23.57 15.61 -38.72
N GLY A 109 -22.79 14.52 -38.60
CA GLY A 109 -22.04 13.91 -39.70
C GLY A 109 -22.83 12.88 -40.52
N GLN A 110 -23.98 12.39 -40.01
CA GLN A 110 -24.75 11.31 -40.61
C GLN A 110 -26.08 11.75 -41.26
N SER A 111 -26.41 13.04 -41.25
CA SER A 111 -27.69 13.56 -41.80
C SER A 111 -27.68 13.89 -43.30
N HIS A 112 -26.65 13.48 -44.07
CA HIS A 112 -26.54 13.77 -45.50
C HIS A 112 -26.32 12.58 -46.45
N TYR A 113 -26.73 11.36 -46.05
CA TYR A 113 -26.76 10.22 -46.98
C TYR A 113 -28.03 9.41 -46.78
N ASN A 114 -29.11 9.84 -47.44
CA ASN A 114 -30.22 9.00 -47.91
C ASN A 114 -31.26 9.92 -48.56
N ASP A 115 -30.97 10.40 -49.78
CA ASP A 115 -32.06 10.73 -50.69
C ASP A 115 -32.34 9.51 -51.57
N HIS A 116 -33.62 9.14 -51.58
CA HIS A 116 -34.14 7.90 -52.10
C HIS A 116 -34.44 8.02 -53.60
N SER A 117 -34.05 6.97 -54.32
CA SER A 117 -34.85 6.28 -55.33
C SER A 117 -35.46 7.03 -56.53
N ASN A 118 -35.10 6.49 -57.70
CA ASN A 118 -36.02 6.11 -58.78
C ASN A 118 -36.34 7.15 -59.87
N GLY A 119 -35.95 6.83 -61.10
CA GLY A 119 -36.23 7.63 -62.29
C GLY A 119 -35.73 6.96 -63.57
N SER A 120 -36.44 5.91 -63.97
CA SER A 120 -36.56 5.36 -65.33
C SER A 120 -36.19 6.28 -66.50
N SER A 121 -35.46 5.75 -67.49
CA SER A 121 -35.74 5.75 -68.95
C SER A 121 -34.49 5.21 -69.67
N LEU A 122 -34.60 4.03 -70.29
CA LEU A 122 -34.68 3.82 -71.75
C LEU A 122 -33.39 4.18 -72.49
#